data_AF-A0A812VA85-F1
#
_entry.id   AF-A0A812VA85-F1
#
_cell.length_a   1.000
_cell.length_b   1.000
_cell.length_c   1.000
_cell.angle_alpha   90.00
_cell.angle_beta   90.00
_cell.angle_gamma   90.00
#
_symmetry.space_group_name_H-M   'P 1'
#
loop_
_entity.id
_entity.type
_entity.pdbx_description
1 polymer ?
#
loop_
_entity_poly.entity_id
_entity_poly.type
_entity_poly.pdbx_seq_one_letter_code
_entity_poly.pdbx_strand_id
1 'polypeptide(L)'
;NLGPPDADVVRPKAASSPSVPDQGRIFLKHNGLHMILEIDRTHPIGKAALSGIKDITTESALTAILDMEDSVSAVDADDKCKIYCNILGIFRGSLEAPFVK
;
A
#
# COMPACT_ATOMS: atom_id res chain seq x y z
N ASN A 1 -10.73 -15.68 31.68
CA ASN A 1 -9.89 -14.46 31.63
C ASN A 1 -8.73 -14.65 30.66
N LEU A 2 -9.02 -14.75 29.37
CA LEU A 2 -8.02 -14.59 28.31
C LEU A 2 -8.20 -13.16 27.81
N GLY A 3 -7.25 -12.27 28.13
CA GLY A 3 -7.21 -10.92 27.59
C GLY A 3 -7.06 -10.96 26.06
N PRO A 4 -7.48 -9.92 25.33
CA PRO A 4 -7.38 -9.94 23.87
C PRO A 4 -5.90 -9.93 23.45
N PRO A 5 -5.55 -10.63 22.36
CA PRO A 5 -4.17 -10.70 21.86
C PRO A 5 -3.75 -9.33 21.31
N ASP A 6 -2.73 -8.73 21.93
CA ASP A 6 -1.63 -7.87 21.42
C ASP A 6 -1.81 -7.01 20.15
N ALA A 7 -3.04 -6.63 19.77
CA ALA A 7 -3.25 -5.63 18.72
C ALA A 7 -3.15 -4.24 19.35
N ASP A 8 -1.95 -3.69 19.36
CA ASP A 8 -1.74 -2.29 19.70
C ASP A 8 -2.50 -1.43 18.69
N VAL A 9 -3.63 -0.87 19.12
CA VAL A 9 -4.31 0.21 18.39
C VAL A 9 -3.36 1.39 18.42
N VAL A 10 -2.66 1.60 17.30
CA VAL A 10 -1.74 2.72 17.15
C VAL A 10 -2.59 3.97 17.03
N ARG A 11 -2.65 4.75 18.11
CA ARG A 11 -3.18 6.12 18.02
C ARG A 11 -2.30 6.86 17.03
N PRO A 12 -2.86 7.53 16.00
CA PRO A 12 -2.06 8.32 15.10
C PRO A 12 -1.31 9.36 15.93
N LYS A 13 0.02 9.23 16.02
CA LYS A 13 0.89 10.29 16.53
C LYS A 13 0.73 11.41 15.52
N ALA A 14 0.11 12.52 15.93
CA ALA A 14 -0.28 13.63 15.06
C ALA A 14 0.74 13.83 13.94
N ALA A 15 0.43 13.32 12.75
CA ALA A 15 1.26 13.47 11.58
C ALA A 15 1.20 14.95 11.21
N SER A 16 2.35 15.58 11.04
CA SER A 16 2.51 17.01 10.78
C SER A 16 2.09 17.42 9.35
N SER A 17 1.03 16.83 8.80
CA SER A 17 0.51 17.16 7.46
C SER A 17 -0.99 17.42 7.53
N PRO A 18 -1.48 18.62 7.16
CA PRO A 18 -2.89 18.94 7.19
C PRO A 18 -3.52 18.68 5.82
N SER A 19 -4.45 17.71 5.68
CA SER A 19 -5.42 17.82 4.56
C SER A 19 -6.69 16.96 4.60
N VAL A 20 -6.85 15.89 5.40
CA VAL A 20 -8.17 15.24 5.56
C VAL A 20 -8.26 14.66 6.97
N PRO A 21 -9.33 14.90 7.75
CA PRO A 21 -9.48 14.22 9.03
C PRO A 21 -9.56 12.70 8.76
N ASP A 22 -8.85 11.88 9.53
CA ASP A 22 -8.88 10.41 9.48
C ASP A 22 -10.25 9.80 9.90
N GLN A 23 -11.34 10.53 9.69
CA GLN A 23 -12.71 10.09 9.98
C GLN A 23 -13.00 8.82 9.19
N GLY A 24 -13.31 7.75 9.91
CA GLY A 24 -13.59 6.44 9.33
C GLY A 24 -12.36 5.57 9.08
N ARG A 25 -11.18 5.87 9.65
CA ARG A 25 -10.02 4.96 9.58
C ARG A 25 -9.54 4.52 10.95
N ILE A 26 -9.24 3.22 11.09
CA ILE A 26 -8.61 2.64 12.28
C ILE A 26 -7.27 2.04 11.88
N PHE A 27 -6.19 2.53 12.50
CA PHE A 27 -4.83 2.05 12.28
C PHE A 27 -4.44 1.01 13.31
N LEU A 28 -3.95 -0.11 12.84
CA LEU A 28 -3.49 -1.24 13.65
C LEU A 28 -2.05 -1.57 13.27
N LYS A 29 -1.31 -2.10 14.23
CA LYS A 29 0.00 -2.68 13.98
C LYS A 29 0.09 -4.05 14.65
N HIS A 30 0.57 -5.03 13.91
CA HIS A 30 0.79 -6.38 14.42
C HIS A 30 2.00 -7.00 13.74
N ASN A 31 2.89 -7.64 14.50
CA ASN A 31 4.15 -8.22 14.00
C ASN A 31 5.00 -7.25 13.16
N GLY A 32 4.98 -5.96 13.52
CA GLY A 32 5.72 -4.92 12.78
C GLY A 32 5.04 -4.42 11.51
N LEU A 33 3.95 -5.05 11.06
CA LEU A 33 3.19 -4.68 9.86
C LEU A 33 1.95 -3.85 10.22
N HIS A 34 1.66 -2.86 9.37
CA HIS A 34 0.49 -2.00 9.53
C HIS A 34 -0.73 -2.54 8.80
N MET A 35 -1.90 -2.27 9.37
CA MET A 35 -3.21 -2.51 8.76
C MET A 35 -4.11 -1.30 9.01
N ILE A 36 -4.98 -1.00 8.04
CA ILE A 36 -5.95 0.09 8.13
C ILE A 36 -7.33 -0.47 7.87
N LEU A 37 -8.23 -0.35 8.84
CA LEU A 37 -9.66 -0.62 8.62
C LEU A 37 -10.32 0.66 8.11
N GLU A 38 -10.88 0.62 6.90
CA GLU A 38 -11.62 1.74 6.33
C GLU A 38 -13.12 1.55 6.55
N ILE A 39 -13.75 2.48 7.25
CA ILE A 39 -15.16 2.47 7.64
C ILE A 39 -15.90 3.52 6.82
N ASP A 40 -16.85 3.05 6.02
CA ASP A 40 -17.77 3.88 5.25
C ASP A 40 -19.09 3.14 5.06
N ARG A 41 -20.11 3.54 5.82
CA ARG A 41 -21.46 2.95 5.75
C ARG A 41 -22.24 3.37 4.51
N THR A 42 -21.77 4.36 3.76
CA THR A 42 -22.39 4.77 2.48
C THR A 42 -21.89 3.92 1.32
N HIS A 43 -20.68 3.37 1.42
CA HIS A 43 -20.11 2.46 0.44
C HIS A 43 -20.95 1.16 0.35
N PRO A 44 -21.16 0.58 -0.86
CA PRO A 44 -21.97 -0.64 -1.01
C PRO A 44 -21.55 -1.79 -0.08
N ILE A 45 -20.24 -2.00 0.08
CA ILE A 45 -19.70 -3.04 0.97
C ILE A 45 -19.91 -2.68 2.45
N GLY A 46 -19.56 -1.45 2.85
CA GLY A 46 -19.71 -1.03 4.24
C GLY A 46 -21.16 -0.91 4.69
N LYS A 47 -22.10 -0.63 3.77
CA LYS A 47 -23.55 -0.69 4.02
C LYS A 47 -24.03 -2.11 4.33
N ALA A 48 -23.45 -3.12 3.67
CA ALA A 48 -23.81 -4.52 3.88
C ALA A 48 -23.15 -5.11 5.14
N ALA A 49 -22.04 -4.54 5.61
CA ALA A 49 -21.33 -4.98 6.80
C ALA A 49 -21.86 -4.28 8.08
N LEU A 50 -22.21 -5.05 9.12
CA LEU A 50 -22.62 -4.51 10.42
C LEU A 50 -21.57 -3.56 11.04
N SER A 51 -20.29 -3.86 10.80
CA SER A 51 -19.15 -3.06 11.24
C SER A 51 -19.03 -1.72 10.50
N GLY A 52 -19.66 -1.58 9.33
CA GLY A 52 -19.45 -0.42 8.45
C GLY A 52 -18.13 -0.44 7.70
N ILE A 53 -17.32 -1.50 7.82
CA ILE A 53 -16.02 -1.61 7.15
C ILE A 53 -16.26 -1.81 5.66
N LYS A 54 -15.69 -0.93 4.83
CA LYS A 54 -15.70 -1.07 3.38
C LYS A 54 -14.48 -1.84 2.85
N ASP A 55 -13.33 -1.72 3.50
CA ASP A 55 -12.08 -2.32 3.06
C ASP A 55 -11.04 -2.42 4.20
N ILE A 56 -10.01 -3.25 3.98
CA ILE A 56 -8.86 -3.42 4.86
C ILE A 56 -7.59 -3.26 4.01
N THR A 57 -6.84 -2.19 4.24
CA THR A 57 -5.55 -1.97 3.56
C THR A 57 -4.41 -2.53 4.41
N THR A 58 -3.58 -3.38 3.83
CA THR A 58 -2.45 -4.02 4.51
C THR A 58 -1.11 -3.57 3.96
N GLU A 59 -0.19 -3.22 4.84
CA GLU A 59 1.22 -3.08 4.49
C GLU A 59 1.79 -4.47 4.15
N SER A 60 2.33 -4.61 2.94
CA SER A 60 2.64 -5.94 2.38
C SER A 60 4.03 -5.97 1.74
N ALA A 61 4.17 -5.56 0.47
CA ALA A 61 5.45 -5.59 -0.26
C ALA A 61 6.42 -4.50 0.24
N LEU A 62 6.98 -4.70 1.45
CA LEU A 62 7.94 -3.81 2.11
C LEU A 62 9.18 -3.54 1.26
N THR A 63 9.57 -4.56 0.48
CA THR A 63 10.66 -4.51 -0.47
C THR A 63 10.20 -5.14 -1.78
N ALA A 64 10.72 -4.62 -2.88
CA ALA A 64 10.59 -5.23 -4.20
C ALA A 64 11.98 -5.36 -4.81
N ILE A 65 12.24 -6.47 -5.49
CA ILE A 65 13.48 -6.66 -6.25
C ILE A 65 13.19 -6.21 -7.68
N LEU A 66 13.97 -5.25 -8.17
CA LEU A 66 13.93 -4.86 -9.58
C LEU A 66 14.81 -5.83 -10.35
N ASP A 67 14.17 -6.79 -11.01
CA ASP A 67 14.86 -7.88 -11.70
C ASP A 67 15.26 -7.48 -13.13
N MET A 68 16.49 -7.83 -13.49
CA MET A 68 17.10 -7.62 -14.81
C MET A 68 17.75 -8.90 -15.34
N GLU A 69 17.44 -10.04 -14.73
CA GLU A 69 18.03 -11.35 -15.02
C GLU A 69 16.96 -12.27 -15.64
N ASP A 70 16.36 -13.16 -14.85
CA ASP A 70 15.60 -14.29 -15.37
C ASP A 70 14.13 -13.98 -15.67
N SER A 71 13.60 -12.83 -15.23
CA SER A 71 12.23 -12.38 -15.56
C SER A 71 12.14 -11.47 -16.78
N VAL A 72 13.25 -11.15 -17.45
CA VAL A 72 13.28 -10.27 -18.63
C VAL A 72 14.07 -10.89 -19.78
N SER A 73 13.75 -10.49 -21.01
CA SER A 73 14.59 -10.77 -22.18
C SER A 73 15.25 -9.48 -22.64
N ALA A 74 16.56 -9.35 -22.40
CA ALA A 74 17.34 -8.18 -22.81
C ALA A 74 18.64 -8.61 -23.49
N VAL A 75 18.60 -8.70 -24.82
CA VAL A 75 19.63 -9.40 -25.61
C VAL A 75 20.57 -8.46 -26.37
N ASP A 76 20.19 -7.19 -26.49
CA ASP A 76 20.97 -6.15 -27.16
C ASP A 76 21.10 -4.87 -26.31
N ALA A 77 21.74 -3.86 -26.90
CA ALA A 77 21.96 -2.57 -26.24
C ALA A 77 20.65 -1.79 -26.03
N ASP A 78 19.68 -1.91 -26.95
CA ASP A 78 18.43 -1.15 -26.90
C ASP A 78 17.54 -1.67 -25.78
N ASP A 79 17.48 -2.98 -25.58
CA ASP A 79 16.78 -3.59 -24.46
C ASP A 79 17.36 -3.18 -23.11
N LYS A 80 18.70 -3.20 -22.99
CA LYS A 80 19.39 -2.74 -21.76
C LYS A 80 19.14 -1.27 -21.50
N CYS A 81 19.16 -0.43 -22.54
CA CYS A 81 18.82 0.99 -22.41
C CYS A 81 17.40 1.18 -21.87
N LYS A 82 16.40 0.44 -22.36
CA LYS A 82 15.02 0.52 -21.85
C LYS A 82 14.93 0.14 -20.38
N ILE A 83 15.58 -0.95 -19.98
CA ILE A 83 15.62 -1.40 -18.58
C ILE A 83 16.23 -0.31 -17.69
N TYR A 84 17.38 0.24 -18.08
CA TYR A 84 18.04 1.29 -17.31
C TYR A 84 17.24 2.59 -17.26
N CYS A 85 16.54 2.95 -18.34
CA CYS A 85 15.61 4.08 -18.35
C CYS A 85 14.46 3.88 -17.35
N ASN A 86 13.88 2.68 -17.28
CA ASN A 86 12.83 2.37 -16.30
C ASN A 86 13.34 2.47 -14.86
N ILE A 87 14.50 1.88 -14.58
CA ILE A 87 15.12 1.92 -13.25
C ILE A 87 15.46 3.37 -12.84
N LEU A 88 16.01 4.15 -13.78
CA LEU A 88 16.28 5.57 -13.55
C LEU A 88 15.00 6.35 -13.23
N GLY A 89 13.90 6.04 -13.93
CA GLY A 89 12.57 6.60 -13.65
C GLY A 89 12.07 6.26 -12.25
N ILE A 90 12.26 5.02 -11.79
CA ILE A 90 11.89 4.59 -10.43
C ILE A 90 12.67 5.40 -9.39
N PHE A 91 14.00 5.50 -9.52
CA PHE A 91 14.82 6.22 -8.55
C PHE A 91 14.59 7.75 -8.56
N ARG A 92 14.14 8.30 -9.69
CA ARG A 92 13.74 9.71 -9.79
C ARG A 92 12.29 9.96 -9.39
N GLY A 93 11.49 8.92 -9.17
CA GLY A 93 10.05 9.03 -8.92
C GLY A 93 9.26 9.56 -10.11
N SER A 94 9.75 9.35 -11.34
CA SER A 94 9.18 9.90 -12.57
C SER A 94 8.73 8.82 -13.58
N LEU A 95 8.73 7.54 -13.19
CA LEU A 95 8.28 6.46 -14.07
C LEU A 95 6.75 6.47 -14.20
N GLU A 96 6.26 6.51 -15.43
CA GLU A 96 4.84 6.45 -15.76
C GLU A 96 4.58 5.40 -16.83
N ALA A 97 3.40 4.79 -16.81
CA ALA A 97 2.94 3.86 -17.84
C ALA A 97 1.44 4.08 -18.12
N PRO A 98 1.03 4.21 -19.39
CA PRO A 98 -0.39 4.30 -19.73
C PRO A 98 -1.09 2.96 -19.44
N PHE A 99 -2.31 3.04 -18.92
CA PHE A 99 -3.12 1.86 -18.62
C PHE A 99 -4.56 2.05 -19.08
N VAL A 100 -5.07 1.11 -19.89
CA VAL A 100 -6.49 1.05 -20.28
C VAL A 100 -7.17 0.00 -19.40
N LYS A 101 -8.29 0.37 -18.80
CA LYS A 101 -9.02 -0.42 -17.81
C LYS A 101 -10.22 -1.13 -18.41
#